data_AF-A0A357NFJ3-F1
#
_entry.id   AF-A0A357NFJ3-F1
#
_cell.length_a   1.000
_cell.length_b   1.000
_cell.length_c   1.000
_cell.angle_alpha   90.00
_cell.angle_beta   90.00
_cell.angle_gamma   90.00
#
_symmetry.space_group_name_H-M   'P 1'
#
loop_
_entity.id
_entity.type
_entity.pdbx_description
1 polymer ?
#
loop_
_entity_poly.entity_id
_entity_poly.type
_entity_poly.pdbx_seq_one_letter_code
_entity_poly.pdbx_strand_id
1 'polypeptide(L)'
;RTAAQVADFKKAGAVKLKLAKELRLVDSHEKAVAWAEQMMLQYIDLICRENSISASQKVIQRANEYIAENYNRDISLNEIAEHVHLSPSYFSRLYKQVTKGNLVDFINSVRISQAKKLLVGSSHDIDYIAFAVGFNTHNYF
;
A
#
# COMPACT_ATOMS: atom_id res chain seq x y z
N ARG A 1 -2.80 26.10 -24.70
CA ARG A 1 -3.26 25.44 -23.45
C ARG A 1 -4.06 24.22 -23.86
N THR A 2 -3.51 23.03 -23.65
CA THR A 2 -4.02 21.77 -24.21
C THR A 2 -5.32 21.34 -23.52
N ALA A 3 -6.15 20.56 -24.21
CA ALA A 3 -7.42 20.04 -23.71
C ALA A 3 -7.30 19.27 -22.37
N ALA A 4 -6.12 18.69 -22.11
CA ALA A 4 -5.77 18.02 -20.85
C ALA A 4 -5.83 18.96 -19.64
N GLN A 5 -5.25 20.17 -19.72
CA GLN A 5 -5.23 21.13 -18.61
C GLN A 5 -6.65 21.59 -18.24
N VAL A 6 -7.53 21.81 -19.22
CA VAL A 6 -8.91 22.24 -18.98
C VAL A 6 -9.76 21.12 -18.34
N ALA A 7 -9.49 19.87 -18.70
CA ALA A 7 -10.14 18.70 -18.09
C ALA A 7 -9.67 18.47 -16.63
N ASP A 8 -8.41 18.74 -16.33
CA ASP A 8 -7.86 18.69 -14.97
C ASP A 8 -8.52 19.71 -14.04
N PHE A 9 -8.67 20.97 -14.49
CA PHE A 9 -9.36 22.01 -13.71
C PHE A 9 -10.84 21.70 -13.45
N LYS A 10 -11.57 21.16 -14.44
CA LYS A 10 -12.97 20.74 -14.24
C LYS A 10 -13.10 19.57 -13.26
N LYS A 11 -12.19 18.59 -13.30
CA LYS A 11 -12.19 17.46 -12.35
C LYS A 11 -11.77 17.89 -10.94
N ALA A 12 -10.76 18.73 -10.79
CA ALA A 12 -10.38 19.30 -9.50
C ALA A 12 -11.54 20.12 -8.89
N GLY A 13 -12.28 20.87 -9.73
CA GLY A 13 -13.52 21.54 -9.33
C GLY A 13 -14.62 20.56 -8.88
N ALA A 14 -14.82 19.46 -9.58
CA ALA A 14 -15.80 18.43 -9.24
C ALA A 14 -15.46 17.69 -7.93
N VAL A 15 -14.17 17.39 -7.71
CA VAL A 15 -13.64 16.86 -6.44
C VAL A 15 -13.96 17.87 -5.33
N LYS A 16 -13.55 19.14 -5.48
CA LYS A 16 -13.82 20.19 -4.49
C LYS A 16 -15.32 20.36 -4.16
N LEU A 17 -16.20 20.25 -5.16
CA LEU A 17 -17.67 20.36 -5.01
C LEU A 17 -18.30 19.14 -4.33
N LYS A 18 -17.85 17.92 -4.63
CA LYS A 18 -18.32 16.70 -3.96
C LYS A 18 -17.90 16.71 -2.49
N LEU A 19 -16.68 17.13 -2.22
CA LEU A 19 -16.09 17.16 -0.89
C LEU A 19 -16.70 18.20 0.04
N ALA A 20 -17.01 19.40 -0.46
CA ALA A 20 -17.69 20.44 0.32
C ALA A 20 -19.10 20.01 0.76
N LYS A 21 -19.74 19.08 0.04
CA LYS A 21 -21.03 18.50 0.43
C LYS A 21 -20.88 17.42 1.49
N GLU A 22 -19.86 16.57 1.38
CA GLU A 22 -19.59 15.47 2.33
C GLU A 22 -19.13 15.96 3.70
N LEU A 23 -18.43 17.11 3.77
CA LEU A 23 -18.01 17.72 5.04
C LEU A 23 -19.19 18.04 5.98
N ARG A 24 -20.38 18.34 5.44
CA ARG A 24 -21.60 18.60 6.22
C ARG A 24 -22.19 17.33 6.86
N LEU A 25 -21.73 16.14 6.46
CA LEU A 25 -22.24 14.84 6.92
C LEU A 25 -21.30 14.16 7.93
N VAL A 26 -20.15 14.80 8.21
CA VAL A 26 -19.20 14.37 9.22
C VAL A 26 -19.72 14.83 10.59
N ASP A 27 -20.47 13.95 11.26
CA ASP A 27 -21.06 14.18 12.58
C ASP A 27 -20.31 13.46 13.71
N SER A 28 -19.28 12.67 13.37
CA SER A 28 -18.52 11.87 14.34
C SER A 28 -17.03 11.83 14.00
N HIS A 29 -16.21 11.60 15.03
CA HIS A 29 -14.76 11.43 14.89
C HIS A 29 -14.42 10.29 13.91
N GLU A 30 -15.15 9.18 13.96
CA GLU A 30 -14.95 8.03 13.07
C GLU A 30 -15.21 8.42 11.60
N LYS A 31 -16.30 9.15 11.33
CA LYS A 31 -16.59 9.64 9.98
C LYS A 31 -15.58 10.69 9.53
N ALA A 32 -15.04 11.50 10.44
CA ALA A 32 -14.03 12.51 10.12
C ALA A 32 -12.72 11.85 9.65
N VAL A 33 -12.29 10.80 10.35
CA VAL A 33 -11.11 10.01 9.97
C VAL A 33 -11.33 9.32 8.63
N ALA A 34 -12.45 8.61 8.46
CA ALA A 34 -12.77 7.96 7.18
C ALA A 34 -12.81 8.94 6.01
N TRP A 35 -13.37 10.14 6.25
CA TRP A 35 -13.42 11.21 5.26
C TRP A 35 -12.02 11.74 4.94
N ALA A 36 -11.17 12.00 5.94
CA ALA A 36 -9.79 12.45 5.74
C ALA A 36 -8.94 11.42 4.98
N GLU A 37 -9.17 10.13 5.23
CA GLU A 37 -8.53 9.06 4.47
C GLU A 37 -9.00 9.03 3.01
N GLN A 38 -10.30 9.18 2.76
CA GLN A 38 -10.85 9.30 1.40
C GLN A 38 -10.34 10.56 0.68
N MET A 39 -10.11 11.65 1.43
CA MET A 39 -9.48 12.86 0.92
C MET A 39 -8.04 12.63 0.46
N MET A 40 -7.26 11.91 1.26
CA MET A 40 -5.89 11.57 0.91
C MET A 40 -5.83 10.73 -0.38
N LEU A 41 -6.75 9.77 -0.58
CA LEU A 41 -6.79 8.95 -1.82
C LEU A 41 -6.91 9.82 -3.06
N GLN A 42 -7.84 10.76 -3.03
CA GLN A 42 -8.13 11.62 -4.17
C GLN A 42 -6.99 12.61 -4.45
N TYR A 43 -6.33 13.09 -3.39
CA TYR A 43 -5.20 14.00 -3.52
C TYR A 43 -3.97 13.30 -4.11
N ILE A 44 -3.70 12.07 -3.66
CA ILE A 44 -2.65 11.22 -4.23
C ILE A 44 -2.93 10.96 -5.72
N ASP A 45 -4.19 10.63 -6.09
CA ASP A 45 -4.61 10.46 -7.50
C ASP A 45 -4.37 11.68 -8.37
N LEU A 46 -4.66 12.87 -7.84
CA LEU A 46 -4.45 14.13 -8.53
C LEU A 46 -2.97 14.44 -8.75
N ILE A 47 -2.11 14.20 -7.76
CA ILE A 47 -0.67 14.50 -7.83
C ILE A 47 0.05 13.55 -8.78
N CYS A 48 -0.30 12.26 -8.82
CA CYS A 48 0.45 11.29 -9.61
C CYS A 48 0.07 11.23 -11.09
N ARG A 49 -0.55 12.27 -11.69
CA ARG A 49 -0.88 12.34 -13.12
C ARG A 49 0.34 12.57 -14.02
N GLU A 50 1.20 11.57 -14.05
CA GLU A 50 2.08 11.20 -15.17
C GLU A 50 2.24 9.68 -15.08
N ASN A 51 1.73 8.94 -16.08
CA ASN A 51 1.60 7.48 -16.20
C ASN A 51 0.19 6.90 -15.94
N SER A 52 -0.16 5.94 -16.80
CA SER A 52 -1.41 5.17 -16.98
C SER A 52 -1.90 4.34 -15.77
N ILE A 53 -1.31 4.55 -14.59
CA ILE A 53 -1.55 3.81 -13.35
C ILE A 53 -2.07 4.81 -12.29
N SER A 54 -3.17 4.48 -11.61
CA SER A 54 -3.73 5.33 -10.55
C SER A 54 -2.73 5.53 -9.41
N ALA A 55 -2.83 6.62 -8.69
CA ALA A 55 -1.85 6.90 -7.63
C ALA A 55 -1.90 5.91 -6.47
N SER A 56 -3.09 5.38 -6.17
CA SER A 56 -3.25 4.27 -5.24
C SER A 56 -2.43 3.06 -5.66
N GLN A 57 -2.45 2.70 -6.96
CA GLN A 57 -1.63 1.60 -7.47
C GLN A 57 -0.14 1.90 -7.40
N LYS A 58 0.30 3.15 -7.59
CA LYS A 58 1.72 3.53 -7.41
C LYS A 58 2.18 3.42 -5.97
N VAL A 59 1.33 3.78 -5.00
CA VAL A 59 1.60 3.58 -3.58
C VAL A 59 1.78 2.09 -3.28
N ILE A 60 0.86 1.24 -3.78
CA ILE A 60 0.97 -0.21 -3.60
C ILE A 60 2.21 -0.78 -4.30
N GLN A 61 2.57 -0.26 -5.47
CA GLN A 61 3.80 -0.67 -6.15
C GLN A 61 5.03 -0.37 -5.30
N ARG A 62 5.17 0.85 -4.77
CA ARG A 62 6.29 1.21 -3.88
C ARG A 62 6.32 0.36 -2.62
N ALA A 63 5.17 0.08 -2.03
CA ALA A 63 5.09 -0.82 -0.88
C ALA A 63 5.55 -2.25 -1.24
N ASN A 64 5.16 -2.76 -2.40
CA ASN A 64 5.57 -4.09 -2.85
C ASN A 64 7.06 -4.17 -3.19
N GLU A 65 7.63 -3.11 -3.76
CA GLU A 65 9.08 -2.96 -4.00
C GLU A 65 9.83 -3.00 -2.66
N TYR A 66 9.40 -2.20 -1.68
CA TYR A 66 9.97 -2.21 -0.34
C TYR A 66 9.92 -3.60 0.32
N ILE A 67 8.78 -4.29 0.22
CA ILE A 67 8.63 -5.67 0.74
C ILE A 67 9.58 -6.61 0.01
N ALA A 68 9.71 -6.51 -1.31
CA ALA A 68 10.62 -7.36 -2.09
C ALA A 68 12.09 -7.17 -1.74
N GLU A 69 12.47 -6.00 -1.24
CA GLU A 69 13.83 -5.68 -0.78
C GLU A 69 14.07 -6.06 0.70
N ASN A 70 13.01 -6.18 1.50
CA ASN A 70 13.09 -6.35 2.96
C ASN A 70 12.40 -7.61 3.51
N TYR A 71 11.89 -8.51 2.66
CA TYR A 71 11.11 -9.69 3.09
C TYR A 71 11.86 -10.62 4.04
N ASN A 72 13.19 -10.60 4.01
CA ASN A 72 14.07 -11.48 4.78
C ASN A 72 14.19 -11.13 6.27
N ARG A 73 13.61 -10.01 6.69
CA ARG A 73 13.51 -9.61 8.10
C ARG A 73 12.06 -9.46 8.52
N ASP A 74 11.86 -9.19 9.81
CA ASP A 74 10.55 -8.77 10.28
C ASP A 74 10.23 -7.37 9.76
N ILE A 75 9.10 -7.25 9.08
CA ILE A 75 8.62 -6.00 8.47
C ILE A 75 7.19 -5.79 8.93
N SER A 76 6.96 -4.67 9.62
CA SER A 76 5.66 -4.36 10.19
C SER A 76 4.80 -3.53 9.24
N LEU A 77 3.48 -3.58 9.43
CA LEU A 77 2.54 -2.68 8.75
C LEU A 77 2.93 -1.20 8.93
N ASN A 78 3.35 -0.83 10.15
CA ASN A 78 3.70 0.54 10.48
C ASN A 78 4.89 1.03 9.67
N GLU A 79 5.92 0.20 9.57
CA GLU A 79 7.13 0.50 8.82
C GLU A 79 6.84 0.68 7.32
N ILE A 80 6.05 -0.22 6.73
CA ILE A 80 5.68 -0.12 5.31
C ILE A 80 4.82 1.12 5.07
N ALA A 81 3.87 1.41 5.97
CA ALA A 81 3.03 2.60 5.89
C ALA A 81 3.86 3.89 5.98
N GLU A 82 4.84 3.94 6.89
CA GLU A 82 5.79 5.05 7.01
C GLU A 82 6.63 5.24 5.74
N HIS A 83 7.11 4.14 5.16
CA HIS A 83 7.87 4.15 3.90
C HIS A 83 7.07 4.76 2.73
N VAL A 84 5.76 4.52 2.69
CA VAL A 84 4.87 5.14 1.68
C VAL A 84 4.18 6.41 2.16
N HIS A 85 4.59 6.95 3.31
CA HIS A 85 4.11 8.19 3.92
C HIS A 85 2.61 8.21 4.21
N LEU A 86 2.06 7.08 4.65
CA LEU A 86 0.65 6.91 5.01
C LEU A 86 0.50 6.49 6.48
N SER A 87 -0.68 6.73 7.04
CA SER A 87 -1.03 6.12 8.32
C SER A 87 -1.22 4.60 8.16
N PRO A 88 -0.88 3.78 9.18
CA PRO A 88 -0.98 2.32 9.10
C PRO A 88 -2.40 1.82 8.78
N SER A 89 -3.41 2.42 9.43
CA SER A 89 -4.82 2.07 9.22
C SER A 89 -5.26 2.32 7.78
N TYR A 90 -4.89 3.47 7.23
CA TYR A 90 -5.23 3.85 5.87
C TYR A 90 -4.51 2.99 4.84
N PHE A 91 -3.21 2.77 5.04
CA PHE A 91 -2.42 1.90 4.16
C PHE A 91 -2.98 0.48 4.13
N SER A 92 -3.35 -0.10 5.28
CA SER A 92 -3.96 -1.43 5.35
C SER A 92 -5.25 -1.53 4.52
N ARG A 93 -6.14 -0.54 4.66
CA ARG A 93 -7.40 -0.49 3.89
C ARG A 93 -7.14 -0.29 2.40
N LEU A 94 -6.23 0.61 2.05
CA LEU A 94 -5.84 0.88 0.67
C LEU A 94 -5.24 -0.36 -0.01
N TYR A 95 -4.34 -1.05 0.68
CA TYR A 95 -3.70 -2.28 0.22
C TYR A 95 -4.77 -3.31 -0.14
N LYS A 96 -5.68 -3.62 0.80
CA LYS A 96 -6.78 -4.56 0.58
C LYS A 96 -7.71 -4.11 -0.55
N GLN A 97 -8.01 -2.82 -0.66
CA GLN A 97 -8.89 -2.30 -1.69
C GLN A 97 -8.31 -2.48 -3.10
N VAL A 98 -7.02 -2.20 -3.27
CA VAL A 98 -6.31 -2.22 -4.55
C VAL A 98 -5.89 -3.63 -4.95
N THR A 99 -5.31 -4.42 -4.02
CA THR A 99 -4.80 -5.76 -4.32
C THR A 99 -5.86 -6.85 -4.21
N LYS A 100 -6.99 -6.55 -3.56
CA LYS A 100 -8.01 -7.55 -3.13
C LYS A 100 -7.48 -8.62 -2.18
N GLY A 101 -6.25 -8.48 -1.67
CA GLY A 101 -5.57 -9.43 -0.79
C GLY A 101 -5.14 -8.82 0.54
N ASN A 102 -4.56 -9.65 1.40
CA ASN A 102 -3.98 -9.23 2.67
C ASN A 102 -2.48 -8.95 2.50
N LEU A 103 -1.97 -7.93 3.19
CA LEU A 103 -0.55 -7.57 3.22
C LEU A 103 0.33 -8.71 3.76
N VAL A 104 -0.11 -9.37 4.83
CA VAL A 104 0.64 -10.49 5.46
C VAL A 104 0.76 -11.66 4.50
N ASP A 105 -0.34 -12.00 3.80
CA ASP A 105 -0.34 -13.06 2.79
C ASP A 105 0.61 -12.72 1.65
N PHE A 106 0.65 -11.45 1.22
CA PHE A 106 1.59 -11.00 0.20
C PHE A 106 3.04 -11.15 0.66
N ILE A 107 3.39 -10.68 1.87
CA ILE A 107 4.74 -10.83 2.44
C ILE A 107 5.13 -12.32 2.47
N ASN A 108 4.25 -13.18 2.98
CA ASN A 108 4.48 -14.62 3.03
C ASN A 108 4.65 -15.23 1.63
N SER A 109 3.88 -14.77 0.63
CA SER A 109 4.02 -15.24 -0.75
C SER A 109 5.39 -14.90 -1.34
N VAL A 110 5.93 -13.72 -1.03
CA VAL A 110 7.28 -13.31 -1.43
C VAL A 110 8.31 -14.22 -0.76
N ARG A 111 8.20 -14.42 0.56
CA ARG A 111 9.10 -15.31 1.32
C ARG A 111 9.10 -16.74 0.78
N ILE A 112 7.92 -17.32 0.52
CA ILE A 112 7.78 -18.66 -0.06
C ILE A 112 8.40 -18.73 -1.46
N SER A 113 8.19 -17.71 -2.28
CA SER A 113 8.76 -17.65 -3.63
C SER A 113 10.29 -17.66 -3.60
N GLN A 114 10.89 -16.93 -2.66
CA GLN A 114 12.35 -16.90 -2.48
C GLN A 114 12.89 -18.20 -1.87
N ALA A 115 12.17 -18.80 -0.92
CA ALA A 115 12.52 -20.11 -0.36
C ALA A 115 12.58 -21.19 -1.45
N LYS A 116 11.58 -21.22 -2.35
CA LYS A 116 11.57 -22.15 -3.49
C LYS A 116 12.80 -22.01 -4.38
N LYS A 117 13.27 -20.78 -4.62
CA LYS A 117 14.48 -20.54 -5.41
C LYS A 117 15.73 -21.07 -4.70
N LEU A 118 15.85 -20.85 -3.39
CA LEU A 118 16.98 -21.35 -2.60
C LEU A 118 17.00 -22.87 -2.53
N LEU A 119 15.83 -23.51 -2.38
CA LEU A 119 15.71 -24.98 -2.34
C LEU A 119 16.15 -25.64 -3.66
N VAL A 120 15.89 -25.00 -4.80
CA VAL A 120 16.31 -25.53 -6.11
C VAL A 120 17.77 -25.18 -6.42
N GLY A 121 18.23 -24.00 -6.00
CA GLY A 121 19.53 -23.45 -6.37
C GLY A 121 20.68 -23.72 -5.40
N SER A 122 20.43 -24.39 -4.27
CA SER A 122 21.45 -24.60 -3.24
C SER A 122 21.24 -25.86 -2.43
N SER A 123 22.30 -26.30 -1.73
CA SER A 123 22.27 -27.43 -0.78
C SER A 123 22.23 -26.95 0.68
N HIS A 124 21.72 -25.73 0.92
CA HIS A 124 21.58 -25.21 2.27
C HIS A 124 20.53 -26.01 3.05
N ASP A 125 20.73 -26.09 4.36
CA ASP A 125 19.77 -26.72 5.26
C ASP A 125 18.44 -25.95 5.29
N ILE A 126 17.34 -26.67 5.54
CA ILE A 126 15.98 -26.13 5.53
C ILE A 126 15.83 -25.04 6.59
N ASP A 127 16.42 -25.22 7.77
CA ASP A 127 16.39 -24.25 8.86
C ASP A 127 17.11 -22.96 8.47
N TYR A 128 18.25 -23.08 7.78
CA TYR A 128 18.96 -21.92 7.23
C TYR A 128 18.10 -21.19 6.19
N ILE A 129 17.45 -21.91 5.27
CA ILE A 129 16.61 -21.31 4.24
C ILE A 129 15.42 -20.58 4.89
N ALA A 130 14.77 -21.18 5.89
CA ALA A 130 13.68 -20.56 6.63
C ALA A 130 14.11 -19.25 7.28
N PHE A 131 15.27 -19.25 7.96
CA PHE A 131 15.84 -18.04 8.55
C PHE A 131 16.17 -16.98 7.50
N ALA A 132 16.84 -17.37 6.41
CA ALA A 132 17.29 -16.47 5.35
C ALA A 132 16.14 -15.76 4.61
N VAL A 133 14.96 -16.36 4.55
CA VAL A 133 13.77 -15.74 3.93
C VAL A 133 12.86 -15.04 4.94
N GLY A 134 13.24 -14.95 6.21
CA GLY A 134 12.48 -14.24 7.23
C GLY A 134 11.35 -15.05 7.87
N PHE A 135 11.38 -16.39 7.77
CA PHE A 135 10.60 -17.29 8.64
C PHE A 135 11.37 -17.55 9.94
N ASN A 136 11.79 -16.48 10.60
CA ASN A 136 12.39 -16.58 11.93
C ASN A 136 11.29 -17.05 12.89
N THR A 137 11.50 -18.21 13.50
CA THR A 137 10.57 -18.85 14.45
C THR A 137 10.48 -18.06 15.75
N HIS A 138 9.85 -16.88 15.76
CA HIS A 138 9.57 -16.11 16.97
C HIS A 138 8.22 -15.39 16.87
N ASN A 139 7.13 -16.14 16.60
CA ASN A 139 5.76 -15.72 16.92
C ASN A 139 4.85 -16.95 16.96
N TYR A 140 4.99 -17.79 17.99
CA TYR A 140 3.95 -18.62 18.61
C TYR A 140 4.59 -19.35 19.82
N PHE A 141 4.80 -18.60 20.90
CA PHE A 141 4.88 -19.11 22.27
C PHE A 141 4.24 -18.09 23.20
#